data_AF-A0A7V3JJB7-F1
#
_entry.id   AF-A0A7V3JJB7-F1
#
_cell.length_a   1.000
_cell.length_b   1.000
_cell.length_c   1.000
_cell.angle_alpha   90.00
_cell.angle_beta   90.00
_cell.angle_gamma   90.00
#
_symmetry.space_group_name_H-M   'P 1'
#
loop_
_entity.id
_entity.type
_entity.pdbx_description
1 polymer ?
#
loop_
_entity_poly.entity_id
_entity_poly.type
_entity_poly.pdbx_seq_one_letter_code
_entity_poly.pdbx_strand_id
1 'polypeptide(L)'
;MNTDSASPPDAITVFTIGFAKKSAREFFETLRRAGVRKVVDIRLKNVSQLAGFTKKDDLAYFLEALGGIAYEHRPELAPTKEILDGYKKKALSWPQYEGCFRALMAERQIETLISPAELDRACLLCTEPKADKCHRRLVAEYLAGKWGNVVIRHLPEGARNEGKSNYLGELPKGGQSVYRGD
;
A
#
# COMPACT_ATOMS: atom_id res chain seq x y z
N MET A 1 5.40 39.88 24.61
CA MET A 1 4.36 39.02 24.03
C MET A 1 5.05 38.16 22.99
N ASN A 2 5.52 36.98 23.38
CA ASN A 2 6.18 36.08 22.45
C ASN A 2 5.11 35.39 21.62
N THR A 3 5.07 35.72 20.34
CA THR A 3 4.35 34.95 19.35
C THR A 3 5.18 33.70 19.08
N ASP A 4 4.81 32.59 19.70
CA ASP A 4 5.32 31.28 19.29
C ASP A 4 4.92 31.05 17.83
N SER A 5 5.87 31.28 16.94
CA SER A 5 5.80 30.82 15.56
C SER A 5 5.90 29.30 15.60
N ALA A 6 4.75 28.63 15.72
CA ALA A 6 4.66 27.20 15.53
C ALA A 6 5.23 26.88 14.15
N SER A 7 6.40 26.22 14.12
CA SER A 7 6.92 25.63 12.89
C SER A 7 5.82 24.76 12.26
N PRO A 8 5.68 24.73 10.92
CA PRO A 8 4.72 23.83 10.30
C PRO A 8 5.00 22.41 10.82
N PRO A 9 3.97 21.65 11.23
CA PRO A 9 4.19 20.31 11.75
C PRO A 9 4.95 19.50 10.69
N ASP A 10 6.06 18.87 11.10
CA ASP A 10 6.88 18.05 10.21
C ASP A 10 5.96 17.13 9.40
N ALA A 11 6.12 17.17 8.07
CA ALA A 11 5.27 16.41 7.18
C ALA A 11 5.43 14.92 7.45
N ILE A 12 4.34 14.22 7.73
CA ILE A 12 4.36 12.77 7.95
C ILE A 12 4.32 12.04 6.62
N THR A 13 4.88 10.82 6.59
CA THR A 13 4.81 9.98 5.39
C THR A 13 3.89 8.79 5.60
N VAL A 14 2.86 8.65 4.75
CA VAL A 14 1.94 7.50 4.76
C VAL A 14 2.18 6.64 3.53
N PHE A 15 2.53 5.38 3.75
CA PHE A 15 2.69 4.40 2.69
C PHE A 15 1.37 3.68 2.40
N THR A 16 1.24 3.12 1.20
CA THR A 16 0.15 2.18 0.91
C THR A 16 0.69 0.99 0.13
N ILE A 17 0.20 -0.22 0.41
CA ILE A 17 0.58 -1.42 -0.34
C ILE A 17 -0.63 -2.34 -0.50
N GLY A 18 -0.60 -3.17 -1.55
CA GLY A 18 -1.51 -4.31 -1.67
C GLY A 18 -0.74 -5.60 -1.82
N PHE A 19 -1.20 -6.68 -1.21
CA PHE A 19 -0.45 -7.93 -1.18
C PHE A 19 -0.65 -8.81 -2.42
N ALA A 20 -1.77 -8.68 -3.16
CA ALA A 20 -2.03 -9.56 -4.29
C ALA A 20 -0.96 -9.39 -5.38
N LYS A 21 -0.62 -10.52 -6.03
CA LYS A 21 0.41 -10.63 -7.07
C LYS A 21 1.82 -10.24 -6.59
N LYS A 22 2.11 -10.38 -5.30
CA LYS A 22 3.45 -10.24 -4.72
C LYS A 22 3.80 -11.52 -3.97
N SER A 23 5.03 -11.97 -4.13
CA SER A 23 5.62 -12.96 -3.22
C SER A 23 5.82 -12.34 -1.83
N ALA A 24 5.96 -13.20 -0.82
CA ALA A 24 6.32 -12.77 0.53
C ALA A 24 7.62 -11.94 0.51
N ARG A 25 8.63 -12.42 -0.22
CA ARG A 25 9.92 -11.74 -0.37
C ARG A 25 9.76 -10.32 -0.88
N GLU A 26 9.09 -10.15 -2.01
CA GLU A 26 8.85 -8.82 -2.59
C GLU A 26 8.08 -7.92 -1.63
N PHE A 27 7.06 -8.45 -0.96
CA PHE A 27 6.26 -7.70 0.00
C PHE A 27 7.11 -7.15 1.17
N PHE A 28 7.82 -8.02 1.88
CA PHE A 28 8.60 -7.63 3.07
C PHE A 28 9.83 -6.79 2.70
N GLU A 29 10.54 -7.12 1.61
CA GLU A 29 11.67 -6.30 1.15
C GLU A 29 11.24 -4.90 0.69
N THR A 30 10.05 -4.76 0.09
CA THR A 30 9.49 -3.45 -0.25
C THR A 30 9.17 -2.62 0.99
N LEU A 31 8.53 -3.21 2.01
CA LEU A 31 8.25 -2.51 3.27
C LEU A 31 9.54 -2.04 3.96
N ARG A 32 10.54 -2.94 4.03
CA ARG A 32 11.83 -2.64 4.67
C ARG A 32 12.60 -1.54 3.93
N ARG A 33 12.68 -1.60 2.60
CA ARG A 33 13.36 -0.57 1.79
C ARG A 33 12.70 0.80 1.89
N ALA A 34 11.37 0.84 1.98
CA ALA A 34 10.64 2.08 2.21
C ALA A 34 10.81 2.61 3.64
N GLY A 35 11.30 1.77 4.57
CA GLY A 35 11.43 2.06 5.99
C GLY A 35 10.08 2.25 6.69
N VAL A 36 9.11 1.41 6.31
CA VAL A 36 7.82 1.30 7.01
C VAL A 36 8.08 0.83 8.44
N ARG A 37 7.43 1.48 9.41
CA ARG A 37 7.52 1.14 10.84
C ARG A 37 6.30 0.40 11.37
N LYS A 38 5.14 0.58 10.72
CA LYS A 38 3.89 -0.08 11.08
C LYS A 38 3.09 -0.46 9.84
N VAL A 39 2.45 -1.62 9.82
CA VAL A 39 1.41 -1.96 8.85
C VAL A 39 0.06 -1.83 9.51
N VAL A 40 -0.79 -0.99 8.92
CA VAL A 40 -2.19 -0.84 9.28
C VAL A 40 -3.01 -1.62 8.25
N ASP A 41 -3.47 -2.80 8.64
CA ASP A 41 -4.36 -3.63 7.85
C ASP A 41 -5.76 -2.98 7.83
N ILE A 42 -6.20 -2.58 6.64
CA ILE A 42 -7.51 -1.96 6.43
C ILE A 42 -8.42 -2.88 5.60
N ARG A 43 -8.16 -4.20 5.62
CA ARG A 43 -9.02 -5.19 4.99
C ARG A 43 -10.26 -5.42 5.84
N LEU A 44 -11.43 -5.45 5.19
CA LEU A 44 -12.68 -5.84 5.84
C LEU A 44 -12.62 -7.28 6.39
N LYS A 45 -11.94 -8.18 5.67
CA LYS A 45 -11.68 -9.56 6.09
C LYS A 45 -10.20 -9.90 5.85
N ASN A 46 -9.50 -10.35 6.88
CA ASN A 46 -8.06 -10.63 6.85
C ASN A 46 -7.69 -12.08 7.21
N VAL A 47 -8.67 -12.98 7.23
CA VAL A 47 -8.51 -14.41 7.57
C VAL A 47 -8.41 -15.32 6.34
N SER A 48 -8.50 -14.77 5.13
CA SER A 48 -8.58 -15.55 3.88
C SER A 48 -7.21 -16.09 3.43
N GLN A 49 -7.18 -17.31 2.92
CA GLN A 49 -5.98 -18.01 2.42
C GLN A 49 -5.44 -17.52 1.05
N LEU A 50 -5.86 -16.35 0.57
CA LEU A 50 -5.50 -15.86 -0.77
C LEU A 50 -3.99 -15.53 -0.93
N ALA A 51 -3.26 -15.44 0.18
CA ALA A 51 -1.80 -15.57 0.26
C ALA A 51 -1.44 -15.98 1.69
N GLY A 52 -0.89 -17.18 1.90
CA GLY A 52 -0.66 -17.76 3.24
C GLY A 52 0.06 -16.83 4.24
N PHE A 53 1.07 -16.08 3.79
CA PHE A 53 1.81 -15.12 4.63
C PHE A 53 1.02 -13.88 5.06
N THR A 54 -0.20 -13.69 4.54
CA THR A 54 -1.04 -12.51 4.80
C THR A 54 -2.21 -12.81 5.74
N LYS A 55 -2.27 -14.02 6.30
CA LYS A 55 -3.16 -14.35 7.41
C LYS A 55 -2.78 -13.49 8.60
N LYS A 56 -3.77 -12.94 9.31
CA LYS A 56 -3.57 -11.97 10.41
C LYS A 56 -2.39 -12.31 11.33
N ASP A 57 -2.40 -13.50 11.95
CA ASP A 57 -1.40 -13.86 12.97
C ASP A 57 -0.03 -14.12 12.33
N ASP A 58 0.02 -14.79 11.18
CA ASP A 58 1.26 -15.05 10.44
C ASP A 58 1.89 -13.74 9.94
N LEU A 59 1.06 -12.82 9.44
CA LEU A 59 1.49 -11.52 8.96
C LEU A 59 2.09 -10.68 10.09
N ALA A 60 1.43 -10.63 11.25
CA ALA A 60 1.95 -9.93 12.42
C ALA A 60 3.32 -10.51 12.83
N TYR A 61 3.44 -11.84 12.91
CA TYR A 61 4.69 -12.50 13.23
C TYR A 61 5.81 -12.20 12.21
N PHE A 62 5.53 -12.31 10.91
CA PHE A 62 6.54 -12.06 9.87
C PHE A 62 6.96 -10.60 9.78
N LEU A 63 6.05 -9.65 10.00
CA LEU A 63 6.38 -8.23 10.02
C LEU A 63 7.38 -7.89 11.14
N GLU A 64 7.14 -8.43 12.33
CA GLU A 64 8.05 -8.30 13.46
C GLU A 64 9.39 -9.01 13.16
N ALA A 65 9.34 -10.29 12.80
CA ALA A 65 10.54 -11.11 12.63
C ALA A 65 11.46 -10.67 11.47
N LEU A 66 10.91 -10.12 10.38
CA LEU A 66 11.68 -9.79 9.18
C LEU A 66 12.05 -8.30 9.06
N GLY A 67 11.41 -7.43 9.85
CA GLY A 67 11.59 -5.99 9.71
C GLY A 67 11.38 -5.16 10.97
N GLY A 68 11.03 -5.75 12.13
CA GLY A 68 10.66 -4.99 13.32
C GLY A 68 9.48 -4.05 13.07
N ILE A 69 8.53 -4.49 12.22
CA ILE A 69 7.40 -3.67 11.77
C ILE A 69 6.18 -4.01 12.62
N ALA A 70 5.64 -3.02 13.32
CA ALA A 70 4.43 -3.18 14.10
C ALA A 70 3.23 -3.53 13.21
N TYR A 71 2.24 -4.23 13.75
CA TYR A 71 1.03 -4.61 13.04
C TYR A 71 -0.23 -4.19 13.78
N GLU A 72 -1.21 -3.71 13.03
CA GLU A 72 -2.48 -3.25 13.58
C GLU A 72 -3.61 -3.47 12.56
N HIS A 73 -4.79 -3.92 13.00
CA HIS A 73 -5.95 -4.09 12.13
C HIS A 73 -7.01 -3.05 12.46
N ARG A 74 -7.38 -2.22 11.46
CA ARG A 74 -8.34 -1.12 11.57
C ARG A 74 -9.48 -1.28 10.54
N PRO A 75 -10.45 -2.19 10.77
CA PRO A 75 -11.57 -2.43 9.84
C PRO A 75 -12.52 -1.23 9.70
N GLU A 76 -12.48 -0.25 10.60
CA GLU A 76 -13.17 1.03 10.48
C GLU A 76 -12.67 1.88 9.30
N LEU A 77 -11.50 1.57 8.75
CA LEU A 77 -10.96 2.17 7.53
C LEU A 77 -11.31 1.35 6.26
N ALA A 78 -12.05 0.26 6.40
CA ALA A 78 -12.48 -0.61 5.31
C ALA A 78 -13.88 -0.22 4.79
N PRO A 79 -14.21 -0.53 3.52
CA PRO A 79 -15.59 -0.38 3.04
C PRO A 79 -16.53 -1.28 3.83
N THR A 80 -17.81 -0.93 3.93
CA THR A 80 -18.81 -1.89 4.42
C THR A 80 -18.94 -3.06 3.45
N LYS A 81 -19.55 -4.14 3.93
CA LYS A 81 -19.81 -5.32 3.09
C LYS A 81 -20.70 -4.95 1.90
N GLU A 82 -21.66 -4.07 2.11
CA GLU A 82 -22.65 -3.63 1.11
C GLU A 82 -21.96 -2.85 -0.02
N ILE A 83 -21.13 -1.86 0.33
CA ILE A 83 -20.36 -1.07 -0.64
C ILE A 83 -19.40 -1.98 -1.42
N LEU A 84 -18.69 -2.87 -0.72
CA LEU A 84 -17.73 -3.78 -1.33
C LEU A 84 -18.40 -4.78 -2.27
N ASP A 85 -19.50 -5.41 -1.85
CA ASP A 85 -20.26 -6.36 -2.65
C ASP A 85 -20.93 -5.68 -3.84
N GLY A 86 -21.45 -4.46 -3.66
CA GLY A 86 -22.03 -3.67 -4.73
C GLY A 86 -21.03 -3.42 -5.86
N TYR A 87 -19.79 -3.05 -5.53
CA TYR A 87 -18.74 -2.88 -6.52
C TYR A 87 -18.29 -4.20 -7.16
N LYS A 88 -18.06 -5.25 -6.36
CA LYS A 88 -17.67 -6.58 -6.87
C LYS A 88 -18.70 -7.19 -7.82
N LYS A 89 -19.98 -7.00 -7.52
CA LYS A 89 -21.10 -7.48 -8.34
C LYS A 89 -21.45 -6.54 -9.49
N LYS A 90 -20.66 -5.48 -9.71
CA LYS A 90 -20.87 -4.46 -10.75
C LYS A 90 -22.20 -3.70 -10.65
N ALA A 91 -22.83 -3.72 -9.46
CA ALA A 91 -24.00 -2.90 -9.16
C ALA A 91 -23.62 -1.44 -8.89
N LEU A 92 -22.37 -1.21 -8.44
CA LEU A 92 -21.77 0.12 -8.32
C LEU A 92 -20.63 0.27 -9.33
N SER A 93 -20.63 1.38 -10.06
CA SER A 93 -19.45 1.85 -10.79
C SER A 93 -18.36 2.34 -9.84
N TRP A 94 -17.13 2.52 -10.32
CA TRP A 94 -16.05 3.06 -9.50
C TRP A 94 -16.36 4.46 -8.92
N PRO A 95 -16.89 5.44 -9.70
CA PRO A 95 -17.25 6.75 -9.12
C PRO A 95 -18.31 6.66 -8.03
N GLN A 96 -19.31 5.76 -8.18
CA GLN A 96 -20.32 5.53 -7.16
C GLN A 96 -19.71 4.91 -5.90
N TYR A 97 -18.84 3.89 -6.06
CA TYR A 97 -18.09 3.31 -4.95
C TYR A 97 -17.26 4.37 -4.20
N GLU A 98 -16.54 5.21 -4.93
CA GLU A 98 -15.71 6.27 -4.38
C GLU A 98 -16.55 7.28 -3.59
N GLY A 99 -17.70 7.70 -4.12
CA GLY A 99 -18.66 8.58 -3.43
C GLY A 99 -19.18 7.96 -2.13
N CYS A 100 -19.70 6.73 -2.19
CA CYS A 100 -20.18 6.01 -1.00
C CYS A 100 -19.07 5.81 0.04
N PHE A 101 -17.86 5.46 -0.40
CA PHE A 101 -16.75 5.22 0.50
C PHE A 101 -16.27 6.50 1.20
N ARG A 102 -16.15 7.62 0.47
CA ARG A 102 -15.78 8.92 1.07
C ARG A 102 -16.83 9.41 2.06
N ALA A 103 -18.12 9.23 1.75
CA ALA A 103 -19.20 9.54 2.67
C ALA A 103 -19.09 8.71 3.97
N LEU A 104 -18.81 7.41 3.85
CA LEU A 104 -18.58 6.52 5.00
C LEU A 104 -17.39 6.96 5.86
N MET A 105 -16.27 7.35 5.24
CA MET A 105 -15.10 7.84 5.99
C MET A 105 -15.42 9.13 6.76
N ALA A 106 -16.23 10.02 6.18
CA ALA A 106 -16.69 11.23 6.85
C ALA A 106 -17.68 10.95 7.98
N GLU A 107 -18.63 10.05 7.76
CA GLU A 107 -19.59 9.60 8.78
C GLU A 107 -18.86 9.00 9.99
N ARG A 108 -17.82 8.20 9.74
CA ARG A 108 -16.99 7.59 10.80
C ARG A 108 -16.01 8.56 11.46
N GLN A 109 -15.83 9.76 10.91
CA GLN A 109 -14.87 10.76 11.39
C GLN A 109 -13.48 10.15 11.60
N ILE A 110 -12.97 9.43 10.61
CA ILE A 110 -11.75 8.64 10.75
C ILE A 110 -10.52 9.47 11.15
N GLU A 111 -10.53 10.78 10.89
CA GLU A 111 -9.50 11.72 11.33
C GLU A 111 -9.41 11.87 12.85
N THR A 112 -10.41 11.42 13.59
CA THR A 112 -10.45 11.40 15.06
C THR A 112 -10.10 10.03 15.65
N LEU A 113 -10.17 8.97 14.84
CA LEU A 113 -9.92 7.58 15.27
C LEU A 113 -8.44 7.16 15.13
N ILE A 114 -7.69 7.90 14.32
CA ILE A 114 -6.27 7.69 14.12
C ILE A 114 -5.59 9.05 14.02
N SER A 115 -4.44 9.20 14.68
CA SER A 115 -3.69 10.44 14.66
C SER A 115 -2.63 10.46 13.55
N PRO A 116 -2.15 11.66 13.14
CA PRO A 116 -0.99 11.78 12.26
C PRO A 116 0.24 11.02 12.79
N ALA A 117 0.49 11.09 14.10
CA ALA A 117 1.62 10.40 14.73
C ALA A 117 1.53 8.87 14.61
N GLU A 118 0.33 8.30 14.74
CA GLU A 118 0.09 6.87 14.53
C GLU A 118 0.31 6.42 13.08
N LEU A 119 0.17 7.32 12.11
CA LEU A 119 0.36 7.02 10.69
C LEU A 119 1.71 7.44 10.12
N ASP A 120 2.55 8.15 10.87
CA ASP A 120 3.87 8.50 10.38
C ASP A 120 4.72 7.24 10.15
N ARG A 121 5.13 7.06 8.90
CA ARG A 121 5.84 5.88 8.36
C ARG A 121 5.04 4.58 8.49
N ALA A 122 3.72 4.68 8.63
CA ALA A 122 2.83 3.53 8.56
C ALA A 122 2.48 3.19 7.11
N CYS A 123 2.08 1.94 6.86
CA CYS A 123 1.66 1.44 5.57
C CYS A 123 0.22 0.91 5.62
N LEU A 124 -0.68 1.53 4.86
CA LEU A 124 -2.05 1.06 4.68
C LEU A 124 -2.06 -0.16 3.75
N LEU A 125 -2.47 -1.31 4.28
CA LEU A 125 -2.51 -2.59 3.58
C LEU A 125 -3.93 -2.90 3.06
N CYS A 126 -4.07 -3.13 1.75
CA CYS A 126 -5.27 -3.72 1.13
C CYS A 126 -4.96 -5.00 0.32
N THR A 127 -5.95 -5.52 -0.41
CA THR A 127 -5.78 -6.75 -1.21
C THR A 127 -5.26 -6.44 -2.60
N GLU A 128 -5.86 -5.46 -3.27
CA GLU A 128 -5.71 -5.13 -4.68
C GLU A 128 -4.25 -4.82 -5.04
N PRO A 129 -3.71 -5.26 -6.19
CA PRO A 129 -2.31 -5.04 -6.52
C PRO A 129 -1.98 -3.55 -6.70
N LYS A 130 -2.89 -2.78 -7.32
CA LYS A 130 -2.71 -1.35 -7.66
C LYS A 130 -3.57 -0.44 -6.76
N ALA A 131 -3.17 0.82 -6.65
CA ALA A 131 -3.82 1.82 -5.78
C ALA A 131 -4.90 2.65 -6.50
N ASP A 132 -4.89 2.69 -7.83
CA ASP A 132 -5.80 3.46 -8.70
C ASP A 132 -7.27 3.26 -8.33
N LYS A 133 -7.67 2.00 -8.15
CA LYS A 133 -9.02 1.59 -7.77
C LYS A 133 -9.04 0.75 -6.48
N CYS A 134 -8.30 1.17 -5.45
CA CYS A 134 -8.37 0.58 -4.10
C CYS A 134 -8.78 1.62 -3.06
N HIS A 135 -9.51 1.19 -2.03
CA HIS A 135 -9.88 2.02 -0.88
C HIS A 135 -8.67 2.55 -0.09
N ARG A 136 -7.52 1.85 -0.09
CA ARG A 136 -6.30 2.35 0.57
C ARG A 136 -5.85 3.72 0.07
N ARG A 137 -6.08 4.01 -1.22
CA ARG A 137 -5.82 5.32 -1.80
C ARG A 137 -6.78 6.35 -1.23
N LEU A 138 -8.08 6.02 -1.23
CA LEU A 138 -9.14 6.90 -0.76
C LEU A 138 -8.98 7.26 0.73
N VAL A 139 -8.56 6.31 1.57
CA VAL A 139 -8.25 6.57 3.00
C VAL A 139 -7.07 7.53 3.13
N ALA A 140 -5.95 7.26 2.44
CA ALA A 140 -4.77 8.11 2.50
C ALA A 140 -5.06 9.54 2.03
N GLU A 141 -5.77 9.69 0.90
CA GLU A 141 -6.18 10.99 0.35
C GLU A 141 -7.14 11.73 1.29
N TYR A 142 -8.09 11.02 1.91
CA TYR A 142 -9.03 11.61 2.88
C TYR A 142 -8.27 12.21 4.07
N LEU A 143 -7.39 11.44 4.69
CA LEU A 143 -6.62 11.88 5.87
C LEU A 143 -5.64 13.01 5.50
N ALA A 144 -5.01 12.93 4.32
CA ALA A 144 -4.17 14.01 3.82
C ALA A 144 -4.94 15.33 3.66
N GLY A 145 -6.17 15.28 3.15
CA GLY A 145 -7.04 16.45 3.04
C GLY A 145 -7.47 17.02 4.39
N LYS A 146 -7.56 16.19 5.44
CA LYS A 146 -7.94 16.62 6.80
C LYS A 146 -6.80 17.22 7.60
N TRP A 147 -5.60 16.66 7.48
CA TRP A 147 -4.44 17.08 8.28
C TRP A 147 -3.53 18.07 7.57
N GLY A 148 -3.52 18.08 6.24
CA GLY A 148 -2.76 19.04 5.43
C GLY A 148 -1.24 18.79 5.35
N ASN A 149 -0.66 17.96 6.22
CA ASN A 149 0.78 17.68 6.29
C ASN A 149 1.15 16.21 6.03
N VAL A 150 0.52 15.58 5.02
CA VAL A 150 0.72 14.16 4.71
C VAL A 150 1.33 13.96 3.32
N VAL A 151 2.45 13.25 3.25
CA VAL A 151 3.05 12.76 2.00
C VAL A 151 2.63 11.32 1.77
N ILE A 152 1.86 11.08 0.70
CA ILE A 152 1.38 9.73 0.35
C ILE A 152 2.37 9.05 -0.60
N ARG A 153 2.77 7.81 -0.29
CA ARG A 153 3.65 6.99 -1.15
C ARG A 153 3.04 5.62 -1.42
N HIS A 154 2.69 5.33 -2.67
CA HIS A 154 2.17 4.02 -3.07
C HIS A 154 3.32 3.06 -3.40
N LEU A 155 3.35 1.90 -2.73
CA LEU A 155 4.40 0.89 -2.87
C LEU A 155 3.99 -0.24 -3.84
N PRO A 156 4.94 -0.75 -4.65
CA PRO A 156 6.31 -0.24 -4.82
C PRO A 156 6.35 1.13 -5.52
N GLU A 157 7.31 1.99 -5.12
CA GLU A 157 7.56 3.26 -5.81
C GLU A 157 8.05 2.98 -7.24
N GLY A 158 7.56 3.72 -8.24
CA GLY A 158 8.08 3.62 -9.60
C GLY A 158 7.34 2.70 -10.56
N ALA A 159 6.06 2.35 -10.33
CA ALA A 159 5.20 1.87 -11.41
C ALA A 159 4.83 3.00 -12.40
N ARG A 160 5.82 3.77 -12.88
CA ARG A 160 5.70 4.42 -14.19
C ARG A 160 5.79 3.29 -15.21
N ASN A 161 4.92 3.33 -16.22
CA ASN A 161 4.95 2.38 -17.33
C ASN A 161 6.40 2.16 -17.78
N GLU A 162 6.89 0.93 -17.69
CA GLU A 162 8.01 0.50 -18.52
C GLU A 162 7.51 0.58 -19.97
N GLY A 163 7.64 1.77 -20.55
CA GLY A 163 7.64 1.93 -21.99
C GLY A 163 8.70 0.98 -22.51
N LYS A 164 8.29 0.13 -23.46
CA LYS A 164 9.14 -0.78 -24.23
C LYS A 164 10.49 -0.11 -24.51
N SER A 165 11.51 -0.45 -23.75
CA SER A 165 12.89 -0.11 -24.08
C SER A 165 13.37 -1.18 -25.04
N ASN A 166 13.25 -0.89 -26.34
CA ASN A 166 13.94 -1.62 -27.37
C ASN A 166 15.44 -1.36 -27.21
N TYR A 167 16.12 -2.20 -26.44
CA TYR A 167 17.55 -2.42 -26.60
C TYR A 167 17.77 -3.91 -26.80
N LEU A 168 17.70 -4.33 -28.06
CA LEU A 168 18.47 -5.46 -28.58
C LEU A 168 19.95 -5.07 -28.45
N GLY A 169 20.59 -5.49 -27.36
CA GLY A 169 22.04 -5.58 -27.29
C GLY A 169 22.44 -6.89 -27.98
N GLU A 170 23.02 -6.79 -29.18
CA GLU A 170 23.62 -7.91 -29.88
C GLU A 170 24.71 -8.55 -29.01
N LEU A 171 24.66 -9.88 -28.87
CA LEU A 171 25.72 -10.66 -28.26
C LEU A 171 26.98 -10.59 -29.14
N PRO A 172 28.18 -10.38 -28.58
CA PRO A 172 29.41 -10.47 -29.35
C PRO A 172 29.60 -11.92 -29.83
N LYS A 173 29.76 -12.10 -31.14
CA LYS A 173 30.13 -13.38 -31.74
C LYS A 173 31.56 -13.75 -31.34
N GLY A 174 31.68 -14.58 -30.31
CA GLY A 174 32.94 -15.19 -29.89
C GLY A 174 33.34 -16.36 -30.79
N GLY A 175 34.55 -16.27 -31.34
CA GLY A 175 35.57 -17.33 -31.35
C GLY A 175 35.33 -18.56 -32.23
N GLN A 176 36.05 -18.64 -33.35
CA GLN A 176 36.26 -19.86 -34.13
C GLN A 176 36.86 -20.98 -33.26
N SER A 177 36.19 -22.13 -33.17
CA SER A 177 36.82 -23.38 -32.75
C SER A 177 37.42 -24.07 -33.96
N VAL A 178 38.75 -24.15 -34.01
CA VAL A 178 39.50 -24.97 -34.95
C VAL A 178 39.38 -26.43 -34.49
N TYR A 179 38.68 -27.27 -35.26
CA TYR A 179 38.76 -28.71 -35.12
C TYR A 179 39.90 -29.24 -35.99
N ARG A 180 40.90 -29.85 -35.36
CA ARG A 180 41.83 -30.82 -35.97
C ARG A 180 41.22 -32.21 -35.82
N GLY A 181 41.30 -33.04 -36.86
CA GLY A 181 41.00 -34.46 -36.80
C GLY A 181 41.09 -35.11 -38.17
N ASP A 182 42.25 -35.73 -38.41
CA ASP A 182 42.61 -36.84 -39.32
C ASP A 182 42.35 -36.75 -40.83
#